data_AF-A0A956KPW2-F1
#
_entry.id   AF-A0A956KPW2-F1
#
_cell.length_a   1.000
_cell.length_b   1.000
_cell.length_c   1.000
_cell.angle_alpha   90.00
_cell.angle_beta   90.00
_cell.angle_gamma   90.00
#
_symmetry.space_group_name_H-M   'P 1'
#
loop_
_entity.id
_entity.type
_entity.pdbx_description
1 polymer ?
#
loop_
_entity_poly.entity_id
_entity_poly.type
_entity_poly.pdbx_seq_one_letter_code
_entity_poly.pdbx_strand_id
1 'polypeptide(L)'
;MQPSSADLHPKSGARFVFTRRDSVDGSADDALRYDLEIYLPAGRDWRGELRWQDGRSVIVDEPGEPDEGLGRALAEAHKLARVLHRDPKPKLSRWRGLD
;
A
#
# COMPACT_ATOMS: atom_id res chain seq x y z
N MET A 1 -12.73 14.60 -14.45
CA MET A 1 -11.34 15.10 -14.45
C MET A 1 -10.50 14.05 -13.74
N GLN A 2 -9.80 13.20 -14.49
CA GLN A 2 -8.89 12.23 -13.87
C GLN A 2 -7.69 13.01 -13.29
N PRO A 3 -7.20 12.70 -12.09
CA PRO A 3 -5.96 13.30 -11.60
C PRO A 3 -4.86 12.98 -12.60
N SER A 4 -4.08 13.99 -12.96
CA SER A 4 -2.95 13.76 -13.87
C SER A 4 -1.93 12.88 -13.15
N SER A 5 -1.20 12.04 -13.88
CA SER A 5 -0.13 11.21 -13.29
C SER A 5 0.89 12.06 -12.51
N ALA A 6 1.10 13.32 -12.91
CA ALA A 6 1.97 14.26 -12.19
C ALA A 6 1.49 14.59 -10.76
N ASP A 7 0.20 14.44 -10.44
CA ASP A 7 -0.36 14.66 -9.09
C ASP A 7 -0.20 13.42 -8.16
N LEU A 8 0.23 12.28 -8.71
CA LEU A 8 0.39 11.04 -7.98
C LEU A 8 1.80 10.90 -7.38
N HIS A 9 2.82 11.37 -8.10
CA HIS A 9 4.22 11.17 -7.73
C HIS A 9 4.76 12.36 -6.92
N PRO A 10 5.21 12.11 -5.67
CA PRO A 10 5.83 13.17 -4.88
C PRO A 10 7.19 13.60 -5.44
N LYS A 11 7.59 14.85 -5.13
CA LYS A 11 8.99 15.29 -5.27
C LYS A 11 9.92 14.64 -4.25
N SER A 12 9.41 14.29 -3.07
CA SER A 12 10.11 13.58 -1.99
C SER A 12 9.16 12.70 -1.17
N GLY A 13 9.67 11.60 -0.62
CA GLY A 13 8.86 10.62 0.10
C GLY A 13 8.06 9.71 -0.83
N ALA A 14 6.89 9.25 -0.37
CA ALA A 14 6.00 8.38 -1.15
C ALA A 14 4.52 8.63 -0.84
N ARG A 15 3.67 8.38 -1.83
CA ARG A 15 2.22 8.31 -1.67
C ARG A 15 1.78 6.85 -1.61
N PHE A 16 1.03 6.51 -0.58
CA PHE A 16 0.49 5.18 -0.35
C PHE A 16 -1.01 5.22 -0.60
N VAL A 17 -1.52 4.24 -1.34
CA VAL A 17 -2.94 4.02 -1.56
C VAL A 17 -3.24 2.57 -1.26
N PHE A 18 -4.11 2.35 -0.29
CA PHE A 18 -4.65 1.03 0.06
C PHE A 18 -6.12 1.03 -0.34
N THR A 19 -6.52 0.09 -1.18
CA THR A 19 -7.93 -0.12 -1.56
C THR A 19 -8.35 -1.49 -1.07
N ARG A 20 -9.35 -1.55 -0.20
CA ARG A 20 -9.83 -2.82 0.36
C ARG A 20 -10.41 -3.66 -0.78
N ARG A 21 -9.99 -4.91 -0.87
CA ARG A 21 -10.65 -5.88 -1.75
C ARG A 21 -11.91 -6.37 -1.07
N ASP A 22 -13.02 -6.36 -1.81
CA ASP A 22 -14.27 -6.94 -1.35
C ASP A 22 -14.11 -8.46 -1.24
N SER A 23 -14.77 -9.06 -0.25
CA SER A 23 -14.82 -10.51 -0.18
C SER A 23 -15.65 -11.05 -1.32
N VAL A 24 -15.08 -11.94 -2.11
CA VAL A 24 -15.77 -12.59 -3.23
C VAL A 24 -16.97 -13.41 -2.72
N ASP A 25 -16.90 -13.90 -1.47
CA ASP A 25 -17.80 -14.94 -0.98
C ASP A 25 -18.72 -14.50 0.18
N GLY A 26 -18.67 -13.23 0.59
CA GLY A 26 -19.53 -12.67 1.65
C GLY A 26 -19.36 -13.30 3.04
N SER A 27 -18.36 -14.15 3.23
CA SER A 27 -18.08 -14.78 4.51
C SER A 27 -17.39 -13.80 5.46
N ALA A 28 -17.77 -13.80 6.73
CA ALA A 28 -17.15 -12.94 7.74
C ALA A 28 -15.68 -13.30 8.03
N ASP A 29 -15.21 -14.45 7.53
CA ASP A 29 -13.82 -14.94 7.63
C ASP A 29 -12.90 -14.40 6.52
N ASP A 30 -13.40 -13.48 5.70
CA ASP A 30 -12.60 -12.92 4.63
C ASP A 30 -11.48 -12.05 5.18
N ALA A 31 -10.30 -12.66 5.25
CA ALA A 31 -9.08 -12.04 5.73
C ALA A 31 -8.92 -10.66 5.10
N LEU A 32 -8.66 -9.63 5.91
CA LEU A 32 -8.42 -8.27 5.45
C LEU A 32 -7.37 -8.27 4.32
N ARG A 33 -7.78 -7.83 3.12
CA ARG A 33 -6.92 -7.74 1.94
C ARG A 33 -7.07 -6.37 1.30
N TYR A 34 -5.96 -5.82 0.85
CA TYR A 34 -5.91 -4.54 0.17
C TYR A 34 -5.01 -4.63 -1.06
N ASP A 35 -5.46 -4.02 -2.15
CA ASP A 35 -4.56 -3.55 -3.20
C ASP A 35 -3.73 -2.40 -2.64
N LEU A 36 -2.41 -2.53 -2.74
CA LEU A 36 -1.45 -1.50 -2.32
C LEU A 36 -0.77 -0.92 -3.55
N GLU A 37 -0.91 0.38 -3.72
CA GLU A 37 -0.15 1.17 -4.69
C GLU A 37 0.75 2.16 -3.94
N ILE A 38 2.02 2.20 -4.33
CA ILE A 38 3.02 3.13 -3.80
C ILE A 38 3.55 3.95 -4.96
N TYR A 39 3.30 5.26 -4.93
CA TYR A 39 3.86 6.19 -5.90
C TYR A 39 5.11 6.83 -5.29
N LEU A 40 6.24 6.57 -5.93
CA LEU A 40 7.57 7.02 -5.57
C LEU A 40 7.96 8.25 -6.42
N PRO A 41 9.05 8.95 -6.07
CA PRO A 41 9.58 10.05 -6.86
C PRO A 41 10.01 9.61 -8.26
N ALA A 42 10.23 10.59 -9.14
CA ALA A 42 10.65 10.38 -10.54
C ALA A 42 9.67 9.54 -11.39
N GLY A 43 8.38 9.58 -11.06
CA GLY A 43 7.35 8.91 -11.87
C GLY A 43 7.28 7.39 -11.68
N ARG A 44 7.95 6.86 -10.65
CA ARG A 44 7.96 5.42 -10.36
C ARG A 44 6.74 5.02 -9.53
N ASP A 45 6.09 3.92 -9.88
CA ASP A 45 5.08 3.29 -9.05
C ASP A 45 5.43 1.82 -8.76
N TRP A 46 4.89 1.34 -7.66
CA TRP A 46 4.95 -0.06 -7.26
C TRP A 46 3.54 -0.51 -6.85
N ARG A 47 3.20 -1.76 -7.15
CA ARG A 47 1.91 -2.35 -6.83
C ARG A 47 2.10 -3.72 -6.20
N GLY A 48 1.24 -4.04 -5.25
CA GLY A 48 1.21 -5.34 -4.61
C GLY A 48 -0.06 -5.52 -3.79
N GLU A 49 -0.09 -6.60 -3.02
CA GLU A 49 -1.19 -6.94 -2.13
C GLU A 49 -0.72 -6.84 -0.68
N LEU A 50 -1.53 -6.21 0.16
CA LEU A 50 -1.39 -6.26 1.61
C LEU A 50 -2.43 -7.21 2.19
N ARG A 51 -1.99 -8.17 2.99
CA ARG A 51 -2.84 -9.10 3.74
C ARG A 51 -2.31 -9.31 5.15
N TRP A 52 -3.10 -9.96 6.01
CA TRP A 52 -2.66 -10.37 7.35
C TRP A 52 -2.63 -11.88 7.45
N GLN A 53 -1.55 -12.41 8.00
CA GLN A 53 -1.35 -13.81 8.33
C GLN A 53 -0.83 -13.88 9.76
N ASP A 54 -1.49 -14.66 10.62
CA ASP A 54 -1.13 -14.80 12.04
C ASP A 54 -0.96 -13.45 12.77
N GLY A 55 -1.86 -12.50 12.45
CA GLY A 55 -1.85 -11.15 13.02
C GLY A 55 -0.73 -10.22 12.52
N ARG A 56 0.11 -10.68 11.59
CA ARG A 56 1.18 -9.88 10.97
C ARG A 56 0.80 -9.47 9.56
N SER A 57 1.15 -8.24 9.20
CA SER A 57 0.99 -7.80 7.81
C SER A 57 2.03 -8.47 6.92
N VAL A 58 1.56 -9.01 5.80
CA VAL A 58 2.36 -9.60 4.73
C VAL A 58 2.06 -8.78 3.48
N ILE A 59 3.11 -8.25 2.87
CA ILE A 59 3.03 -7.61 1.56
C ILE A 59 3.50 -8.65 0.54
N VAL A 60 2.69 -8.89 -0.48
CA VAL A 60 2.98 -9.79 -1.59
C VAL A 60 3.15 -8.94 -2.85
N ASP A 61 4.26 -9.10 -3.53
CA ASP A 61 4.56 -8.42 -4.78
C ASP A 61 5.16 -9.37 -5.81
N GLU A 62 5.27 -8.85 -7.04
CA GLU A 62 6.06 -9.52 -8.04
C GLU A 62 7.55 -9.34 -7.73
N PRO A 63 8.38 -10.38 -7.86
CA PRO A 63 9.82 -10.27 -7.64
C PRO A 63 10.41 -9.19 -8.55
N GLY A 64 10.93 -8.13 -7.95
CA GLY A 64 11.61 -7.03 -8.64
C GLY A 64 13.06 -6.89 -8.22
N GLU A 65 13.81 -6.05 -8.93
CA GLU A 65 15.16 -5.68 -8.51
C GLU A 65 15.12 -4.95 -7.16
N PRO A 66 16.05 -5.25 -6.24
CA PRO A 66 16.11 -4.60 -4.94
C PRO A 66 16.41 -3.10 -5.10
N ASP A 67 15.49 -2.27 -4.59
CA ASP A 67 15.63 -0.81 -4.55
C ASP A 67 15.53 -0.33 -3.10
N GLU A 68 16.55 0.39 -2.63
CA GLU A 68 16.60 0.93 -1.27
C GLU A 68 15.41 1.88 -0.99
N GLY A 69 15.00 2.68 -1.99
CA GLY A 69 13.85 3.57 -1.87
C GLY A 69 12.54 2.79 -1.68
N LEU A 70 12.36 1.72 -2.44
CA LEU A 70 11.23 0.80 -2.29
C LEU A 70 11.25 0.09 -0.92
N GLY A 71 12.41 -0.38 -0.46
CA GLY A 71 12.55 -1.03 0.85
C GLY A 71 12.08 -0.13 2.01
N ARG A 72 12.47 1.15 1.99
CA ARG A 72 11.98 2.15 2.97
C ARG A 72 10.48 2.38 2.84
N ALA A 73 9.95 2.46 1.62
CA ALA A 73 8.52 2.63 1.39
C ALA A 73 7.71 1.44 1.91
N LEU A 74 8.16 0.20 1.70
CA LEU A 74 7.51 -1.01 2.22
C LEU A 74 7.49 -1.04 3.75
N ALA A 75 8.55 -0.56 4.42
CA ALA A 75 8.56 -0.42 5.86
C ALA A 75 7.49 0.56 6.37
N GLU A 76 7.29 1.69 5.69
CA GLU A 76 6.19 2.62 5.98
C GLU A 76 4.81 2.01 5.69
N ALA A 77 4.68 1.23 4.61
CA ALA A 77 3.44 0.52 4.29
C ALA A 77 3.04 -0.46 5.41
N HIS A 78 3.99 -1.20 6.00
CA HIS A 78 3.73 -2.05 7.17
C HIS A 78 3.26 -1.27 8.41
N LYS A 79 3.73 -0.04 8.61
CA LYS A 79 3.23 0.82 9.71
C LYS A 79 1.78 1.23 9.46
N LEU A 80 1.44 1.60 8.23
CA LEU A 80 0.06 1.93 7.83
C LEU A 80 -0.85 0.71 7.89
N ALA A 81 -0.33 -0.48 7.60
CA ALA A 81 -1.06 -1.74 7.77
C ALA A 81 -1.53 -1.91 9.23
N ARG A 82 -0.72 -1.57 10.25
CA ARG A 82 -1.18 -1.64 11.66
C ARG A 82 -2.40 -0.77 11.93
N VAL A 83 -2.50 0.39 11.25
CA VAL A 83 -3.68 1.26 11.33
C VAL A 83 -4.90 0.57 10.72
N LEU A 84 -4.75 0.01 9.50
CA LEU A 84 -5.83 -0.68 8.80
C LEU A 84 -6.29 -1.97 9.48
N HIS A 85 -5.38 -2.66 10.19
CA HIS A 85 -5.74 -3.83 10.99
C HIS A 85 -6.60 -3.46 12.19
N ARG A 86 -6.33 -2.30 12.80
CA ARG A 86 -7.07 -1.80 13.96
C ARG A 86 -8.40 -1.12 13.57
N ASP A 87 -8.41 -0.41 12.45
CA ASP A 87 -9.54 0.39 11.95
C ASP A 87 -9.65 0.19 10.43
N PRO A 88 -10.28 -0.91 9.98
CA PRO A 88 -10.43 -1.22 8.56
C PRO A 88 -11.23 -0.17 7.80
N LYS A 89 -10.73 0.24 6.63
CA LYS A 89 -11.39 1.25 5.78
C LYS A 89 -11.54 0.73 4.37
N PRO A 90 -12.58 1.13 3.62
CA PRO A 90 -12.67 0.80 2.19
C PRO A 90 -11.47 1.32 1.40
N LYS A 91 -10.92 2.48 1.78
CA LYS A 91 -9.75 3.07 1.15
C LYS A 91 -8.95 3.91 2.15
N LEU A 92 -7.63 3.87 2.06
CA LEU A 92 -6.71 4.74 2.80
C LEU A 92 -5.69 5.32 1.83
N SER A 93 -5.56 6.64 1.78
CA SER A 93 -4.47 7.31 1.08
C SER A 93 -3.68 8.19 2.03
N ARG A 94 -2.35 8.06 2.02
CA ARG A 94 -1.43 8.80 2.90
C ARG A 94 -0.15 9.19 2.17
N TRP A 95 0.40 10.34 2.55
CA TRP A 95 1.74 10.77 2.18
C TRP A 95 2.68 10.51 3.36
N ARG A 96 3.87 9.96 3.11
CA ARG A 96 4.94 9.82 4.11
C ARG A 96 6.27 10.28 3.53
N GLY A 97 7.07 10.95 4.36
CA GLY A 97 8.49 11.15 4.07
C GLY A 97 9.22 9.81 4.10
N LEU A 98 10.23 9.68 3.22
CA LEU A 98 11.18 8.57 3.21
C LEU A 98 12.55 9.17 3.57
N ASP A 99 12.62 9.86 4.71
CA ASP A 99 13.84 10.52 5.19
C ASP A 99 14.84 9.47 5.72
#